data_AF-X1P8F5-F1
#
_entry.id   AF-X1P8F5-F1
#
_cell.length_a   1.000
_cell.length_b   1.000
_cell.length_c   1.000
_cell.angle_alpha   90.00
_cell.angle_beta   90.00
_cell.angle_gamma   90.00
#
_symmetry.space_group_name_H-M   'P 1'
#
loop_
_entity.id
_entity.type
_entity.pdbx_description
1 polymer ?
#
loop_
_entity_poly.entity_id
_entity_poly.type
_entity_poly.pdbx_seq_one_letter_code
_entity_poly.pdbx_strand_id
1 'polypeptide(L)'
;MDKRIFVEKKSNFGVKSQSLVRELTHNLQLKTLSDLRMIQVYDVFHLAEDLVARAEKHIFSEQVTDRLLTGEEVEAALAETAFFAIEALPGQFDQRAASSQEALFLLGAGTDVLVRTAQLYLVNKDISDSELTAIKKYLLN
;
A
#
# COMPACT_ATOMS: atom_id res chain seq x y z
N MET A 1 -7.23 -20.14 -1.28
CA MET A 1 -5.93 -19.80 -0.68
C MET A 1 -5.99 -18.39 -0.10
N ASP A 2 -5.12 -18.11 0.85
CA ASP A 2 -5.00 -16.79 1.48
C ASP A 2 -3.62 -16.23 1.17
N LYS A 3 -3.56 -14.97 0.75
CA LYS A 3 -2.32 -14.35 0.28
C LYS A 3 -2.29 -12.86 0.56
N ARG A 4 -1.13 -12.39 0.99
CA ARG A 4 -0.78 -10.97 1.06
C ARG A 4 -0.03 -10.56 -0.19
N ILE A 5 -0.47 -9.49 -0.84
CA ILE A 5 0.10 -8.94 -2.06
C ILE A 5 0.56 -7.51 -1.78
N PHE A 6 1.77 -7.19 -2.22
CA PHE A 6 2.38 -5.87 -2.05
C PHE A 6 2.61 -5.23 -3.41
N VAL A 7 2.15 -3.99 -3.57
CA VAL A 7 2.20 -3.28 -4.84
C VAL A 7 2.78 -1.90 -4.62
N GLU A 8 3.87 -1.61 -5.32
CA GLU A 8 4.56 -0.32 -5.25
C GLU A 8 4.68 0.28 -6.65
N LYS A 9 4.50 1.59 -6.78
CA LYS A 9 4.78 2.29 -8.03
C LYS A 9 6.27 2.20 -8.34
N LYS A 10 6.62 1.87 -9.59
CA LYS A 10 8.03 1.92 -10.02
C LYS A 10 8.59 3.33 -9.83
N SER A 11 9.90 3.46 -9.68
CA SER A 11 10.57 4.72 -9.34
C SER A 11 10.24 5.88 -10.30
N ASN A 12 10.02 5.59 -11.58
CA ASN A 12 9.63 6.57 -12.60
C ASN A 12 8.14 6.97 -12.57
N PHE A 13 7.31 6.31 -11.76
CA PHE A 13 5.87 6.58 -11.61
C PHE A 13 5.48 6.99 -10.19
N GLY A 14 6.44 7.21 -9.29
CA GLY A 14 6.26 7.63 -7.90
C GLY A 14 5.81 9.08 -7.70
N VAL A 15 5.03 9.65 -8.63
CA VAL A 15 4.60 11.06 -8.57
C VAL A 15 3.82 11.35 -7.29
N LYS A 16 2.92 10.44 -6.88
CA LYS A 16 2.12 10.61 -5.65
C LYS A 16 2.98 10.69 -4.40
N SER A 17 3.97 9.81 -4.25
CA SER A 17 4.84 9.82 -3.07
C SER A 17 5.73 11.05 -3.04
N GLN A 18 6.30 11.45 -4.18
CA GLN A 18 7.08 12.68 -4.31
C GLN A 18 6.25 13.94 -3.99
N SER A 19 5.01 14.01 -4.49
CA SER A 19 4.08 15.10 -4.16
C SER A 19 3.75 15.11 -2.67
N LEU A 20 3.53 13.94 -2.06
CA LEU A 20 3.24 13.84 -0.63
C LEU A 20 4.43 14.29 0.23
N VAL A 21 5.68 13.97 -0.13
CA VAL A 21 6.86 14.51 0.56
C VAL A 21 6.86 16.03 0.52
N ARG A 22 6.64 16.63 -0.66
CA ARG A 22 6.60 18.10 -0.81
C ARG A 22 5.48 18.72 0.01
N GLU A 23 4.30 18.11 -0.01
CA GLU A 23 3.16 18.55 0.77
C GLU A 23 3.43 18.49 2.27
N LEU A 24 3.90 17.36 2.78
CA LEU A 24 4.19 17.17 4.20
C LEU A 24 5.29 18.12 4.68
N THR A 25 6.39 18.23 3.92
CA THR A 25 7.48 19.16 4.24
C THR A 25 7.03 20.61 4.22
N HIS A 26 6.19 21.02 3.26
CA HIS A 26 5.69 22.39 3.17
C HIS A 26 4.63 22.71 4.24
N ASN A 27 3.62 21.86 4.39
CA ASN A 27 2.47 22.13 5.27
C ASN A 27 2.82 21.96 6.75
N LEU A 28 3.62 20.94 7.09
CA LEU A 28 4.01 20.65 8.47
C LEU A 28 5.40 21.21 8.82
N GLN A 29 6.09 21.86 7.87
CA GLN A 29 7.43 22.42 8.06
C GLN A 29 8.46 21.38 8.53
N LEU A 30 8.33 20.15 8.02
CA LEU A 30 9.23 19.03 8.37
C LEU A 30 10.63 19.29 7.83
N LYS A 31 11.65 18.96 8.64
CA LYS A 31 13.06 19.15 8.33
C LYS A 31 13.81 17.85 8.10
N THR A 32 13.34 16.75 8.68
CA THR A 32 14.04 15.45 8.65
C THR A 32 13.42 14.46 7.66
N LEU A 33 12.18 14.68 7.20
CA LEU A 33 11.61 13.89 6.12
C LEU A 33 12.34 14.17 4.80
N SER A 34 12.97 13.13 4.23
CA SER A 34 13.72 13.23 2.96
C SER A 34 13.21 12.28 1.87
N ASP A 35 12.65 11.14 2.27
CA ASP A 35 12.07 10.16 1.33
C ASP A 35 10.80 9.54 1.90
N LEU A 36 9.89 9.17 1.00
CA LEU A 36 8.66 8.46 1.32
C LEU A 36 8.30 7.51 0.18
N ARG A 37 8.04 6.26 0.55
CA ARG A 37 7.53 5.21 -0.34
C ARG A 37 6.14 4.78 0.15
N MET A 38 5.28 4.46 -0.80
CA MET A 38 3.90 4.02 -0.55
C MET A 38 3.73 2.64 -1.16
N ILE A 39 3.47 1.66 -0.31
CA ILE A 39 3.22 0.27 -0.71
C ILE A 39 1.75 -0.02 -0.41
N GLN A 40 0.99 -0.33 -1.45
CA GLN A 40 -0.36 -0.83 -1.30
C GLN A 40 -0.30 -2.30 -0.89
N VAL A 41 -0.98 -2.64 0.19
CA VAL A 41 -1.11 -4.00 0.70
C VAL A 41 -2.53 -4.49 0.43
N TYR A 42 -2.64 -5.72 -0.08
CA TYR A 42 -3.89 -6.44 -0.24
C TYR A 42 -3.78 -7.77 0.49
N ASP A 43 -4.68 -8.01 1.44
CA ASP A 43 -4.90 -9.31 2.03
C ASP A 43 -6.10 -9.95 1.38
N VAL A 44 -5.87 -11.02 0.62
CA VAL A 44 -6.89 -11.72 -0.16
C VAL A 44 -7.13 -13.07 0.48
N PHE A 45 -8.38 -13.38 0.78
CA PHE A 45 -8.80 -14.63 1.40
C PHE A 45 -9.73 -15.42 0.48
N HIS A 46 -9.64 -16.74 0.57
CA HIS A 46 -10.49 -17.69 -0.16
C HIS A 46 -10.39 -17.61 -1.69
N LEU A 47 -9.33 -17.04 -2.26
CA LEU A 47 -9.16 -17.00 -3.71
C LEU A 47 -8.72 -18.37 -4.25
N ALA A 48 -9.33 -18.83 -5.34
CA ALA A 48 -8.91 -20.07 -6.01
C ALA A 48 -7.47 -19.95 -6.58
N GLU A 49 -6.67 -21.00 -6.44
CA GLU A 49 -5.24 -20.98 -6.80
C GLU A 49 -4.98 -20.71 -8.29
N ASP A 50 -5.89 -21.13 -9.16
CA ASP A 50 -5.83 -20.93 -10.61
C ASP A 50 -6.15 -19.48 -11.04
N LEU A 51 -6.70 -18.66 -10.13
CA LEU A 51 -6.98 -17.25 -10.38
C LEU A 51 -5.85 -16.32 -9.94
N VAL A 52 -4.94 -16.78 -9.10
CA VAL A 52 -3.94 -15.93 -8.41
C VAL A 52 -3.07 -15.15 -9.36
N ALA A 53 -2.41 -15.83 -10.28
CA ALA A 53 -1.49 -15.20 -11.22
C ALA A 53 -2.21 -14.17 -12.12
N ARG A 54 -3.47 -14.44 -12.47
CA ARG A 54 -4.30 -13.50 -13.25
C ARG A 54 -4.71 -12.30 -12.39
N ALA A 55 -5.13 -12.53 -11.16
CA ALA A 55 -5.53 -11.48 -10.22
C ALA A 55 -4.37 -10.52 -9.91
N GLU A 56 -3.18 -11.05 -9.61
CA GLU A 56 -1.97 -10.26 -9.39
C GLU A 56 -1.63 -9.38 -10.60
N LYS A 57 -1.75 -9.95 -11.80
CA LYS A 57 -1.35 -9.31 -13.05
C LYS A 57 -2.35 -8.26 -13.56
N HIS A 58 -3.64 -8.43 -13.26
CA HIS A 58 -4.72 -7.67 -13.90
C HIS A 58 -5.63 -6.92 -12.92
N ILE A 59 -5.70 -7.33 -11.65
CA ILE A 59 -6.56 -6.70 -10.65
C ILE A 59 -5.73 -5.86 -9.67
N PHE A 60 -4.64 -6.42 -9.16
CA PHE A 60 -3.88 -5.77 -8.10
C PHE A 60 -2.74 -4.87 -8.58
N SER A 61 -2.26 -5.05 -9.81
CA SER A 61 -1.09 -4.34 -10.34
C SER A 61 -1.29 -3.89 -11.77
N GLU A 62 -0.91 -2.65 -12.06
CA GLU A 62 -0.76 -2.16 -13.44
C GLU A 62 0.68 -2.40 -13.91
N GLN A 63 0.92 -3.48 -14.67
CA GLN A 63 2.27 -3.95 -15.07
C GLN A 63 3.20 -2.85 -15.60
N VAL A 64 2.67 -1.84 -16.28
CA VAL A 64 3.48 -0.74 -16.82
C VAL A 64 4.03 0.14 -15.70
N THR A 65 3.22 0.43 -14.68
CA THR A 65 3.51 1.44 -13.66
C THR A 65 3.85 0.89 -12.27
N ASP A 66 3.47 -0.36 -12.00
CA ASP A 66 3.58 -1.00 -10.70
C ASP A 66 4.59 -2.14 -10.71
N ARG A 67 5.11 -2.42 -9.52
CA ARG A 67 5.94 -3.58 -9.20
C ARG A 67 5.26 -4.34 -8.07
N LEU A 68 5.08 -5.64 -8.28
CA LEU A 68 4.75 -6.57 -7.20
C LEU A 68 6.00 -6.81 -6.36
N LEU A 69 5.88 -6.70 -5.04
CA LEU A 69 6.97 -6.97 -4.11
C LEU A 69 6.76 -8.32 -3.44
N THR A 70 7.86 -9.04 -3.26
CA THR A 70 7.90 -10.22 -2.39
C THR A 70 7.88 -9.81 -0.91
N GLY A 71 7.51 -10.74 -0.02
CA GLY A 71 7.59 -10.51 1.42
C GLY A 71 9.01 -10.15 1.88
N GLU A 72 10.02 -10.84 1.33
CA GLU A 72 11.44 -10.59 1.62
C GLU A 72 11.88 -9.18 1.21
N GLU A 73 11.46 -8.68 0.04
CA GLU A 73 11.75 -7.31 -0.40
C GLU A 73 11.12 -6.28 0.55
N VAL A 74 9.92 -6.54 1.06
CA VAL A 74 9.25 -5.65 2.01
C VAL A 74 9.96 -5.69 3.36
N GLU A 75 10.28 -6.88 3.89
CA GLU A 75 11.01 -7.03 5.15
C GLU A 75 12.38 -6.32 5.12
N ALA A 76 13.13 -6.51 4.04
CA ALA A 76 14.40 -5.81 3.85
C ALA A 76 14.23 -4.29 3.82
N ALA A 77 13.17 -3.78 3.17
CA ALA A 77 12.88 -2.35 3.14
C ALA A 77 12.47 -1.81 4.51
N LEU A 78 11.70 -2.56 5.30
CA LEU A 78 11.28 -2.19 6.66
C LEU A 78 12.47 -2.10 7.62
N ALA A 79 13.50 -2.93 7.45
CA ALA A 79 14.72 -2.88 8.27
C ALA A 79 15.52 -1.57 8.07
N GLU A 80 15.38 -0.94 6.91
CA GLU A 80 16.12 0.26 6.52
C GLU A 80 15.28 1.55 6.53
N THR A 81 14.06 1.50 7.06
CA THR A 81 13.14 2.64 7.06
C THR A 81 12.41 2.76 8.39
N ALA A 82 11.94 3.96 8.72
CA ALA A 82 10.85 4.08 9.68
C ALA A 82 9.53 3.89 8.92
N PHE A 83 8.51 3.30 9.54
CA PHE A 83 7.31 2.93 8.80
C PHE A 83 6.05 2.95 9.66
N PHE A 84 4.91 2.99 8.97
CA PHE A 84 3.57 2.80 9.54
C PHE A 84 2.58 2.39 8.46
N ALA A 85 1.49 1.74 8.85
CA ALA A 85 0.41 1.39 7.94
C ALA A 85 -0.89 2.10 8.35
N ILE A 86 -1.71 2.42 7.35
CA ILE A 86 -3.07 2.93 7.53
C ILE A 86 -4.02 1.93 6.88
N GLU A 87 -5.03 1.50 7.62
CA GLU A 87 -6.10 0.62 7.15
C GLU A 87 -7.47 1.15 7.59
N ALA A 88 -8.52 0.72 6.88
CA ALA A 88 -9.88 1.04 7.28
C ALA A 88 -10.24 0.28 8.56
N LEU A 89 -10.82 0.99 9.53
CA LEU A 89 -11.32 0.37 10.76
C LEU A 89 -12.55 -0.50 10.48
N PRO A 90 -12.86 -1.49 11.32
CA PRO A 90 -14.11 -2.25 11.22
C PRO A 90 -15.33 -1.31 11.15
N GLY A 91 -16.15 -1.47 10.10
CA GLY A 91 -17.31 -0.63 9.84
C GLY A 91 -17.06 0.60 8.97
N GLN A 92 -15.79 0.94 8.67
CA GLN A 92 -15.47 1.92 7.64
C GLN A 92 -15.51 1.28 6.25
N PHE A 93 -16.01 2.04 5.27
CA PHE A 93 -16.02 1.60 3.90
C PHE A 93 -14.63 1.74 3.28
N ASP A 94 -14.02 0.62 2.92
CA ASP A 94 -12.81 0.59 2.12
C ASP A 94 -13.20 0.43 0.63
N GLN A 95 -13.18 1.56 -0.08
CA GLN A 95 -13.49 1.59 -1.52
C GLN A 95 -12.56 0.68 -2.32
N ARG A 96 -11.27 0.62 -1.96
CA ARG A 96 -10.28 -0.17 -2.70
C ARG A 96 -10.50 -1.67 -2.49
N ALA A 97 -10.78 -2.09 -1.26
CA ALA A 97 -11.18 -3.47 -0.97
C ALA A 97 -12.43 -3.86 -1.76
N ALA A 98 -13.47 -3.02 -1.71
CA ALA A 98 -14.74 -3.26 -2.40
C ALA A 98 -14.54 -3.38 -3.93
N SER A 99 -13.84 -2.42 -4.54
CA SER A 99 -13.54 -2.47 -5.98
C SER A 99 -12.69 -3.68 -6.37
N SER A 100 -11.75 -4.10 -5.51
CA SER A 100 -10.92 -5.28 -5.77
C SER A 100 -11.76 -6.56 -5.72
N GLN A 101 -12.67 -6.70 -4.75
CA GLN A 101 -13.58 -7.84 -4.66
C GLN A 101 -14.52 -7.91 -5.87
N GLU A 102 -15.09 -6.78 -6.28
CA GLU A 102 -15.94 -6.72 -7.48
C GLU A 102 -15.16 -7.13 -8.73
N ALA A 103 -13.93 -6.64 -8.90
CA ALA A 103 -13.11 -6.98 -10.04
C ALA A 103 -12.68 -8.46 -10.04
N LEU A 104 -12.41 -9.05 -8.87
CA LEU A 104 -12.17 -10.50 -8.74
C LEU A 104 -13.42 -11.32 -9.11
N PHE A 105 -14.60 -10.88 -8.69
CA PHE A 105 -15.85 -11.53 -9.06
C PHE A 105 -16.06 -11.51 -10.58
N LEU A 106 -15.80 -10.37 -11.24
CA LEU A 106 -15.81 -10.26 -12.70
C LEU A 106 -14.74 -11.12 -13.40
N LEU A 107 -13.63 -11.43 -12.71
CA LEU A 107 -12.60 -12.36 -13.18
C LEU A 107 -13.00 -13.84 -13.01
N GLY A 108 -14.16 -14.12 -12.40
CA GLY A 108 -14.68 -15.47 -12.17
C GLY A 108 -14.40 -16.03 -10.77
N ALA A 109 -14.03 -15.18 -9.81
CA ALA A 109 -13.89 -15.61 -8.41
C ALA A 109 -15.25 -15.85 -7.74
N GLY A 110 -15.24 -16.67 -6.67
CA GLY A 110 -16.42 -16.89 -5.84
C GLY A 110 -16.85 -15.64 -5.06
N THR A 111 -18.11 -15.61 -4.64
CA THR A 111 -18.67 -14.49 -3.85
C THR A 111 -18.18 -14.46 -2.40
N ASP A 112 -17.53 -15.53 -1.95
CA ASP A 112 -16.93 -15.70 -0.62
C ASP A 112 -15.48 -15.17 -0.53
N VAL A 113 -14.91 -14.68 -1.64
CA VAL A 113 -13.61 -14.02 -1.65
C VAL A 113 -13.68 -12.69 -0.91
N LEU A 114 -12.74 -12.51 0.01
CA LEU A 114 -12.60 -11.29 0.81
C LEU A 114 -11.29 -10.60 0.49
N VAL A 115 -11.33 -9.27 0.40
CA VAL A 115 -10.13 -8.43 0.29
C VAL A 115 -10.13 -7.44 1.43
N ARG A 116 -8.99 -7.30 2.10
CA ARG A 116 -8.70 -6.18 3.01
C ARG A 116 -7.52 -5.41 2.44
N THR A 117 -7.51 -4.10 2.64
CA THR A 117 -6.40 -3.29 2.16
C THR A 117 -5.83 -2.41 3.26
N ALA A 118 -4.53 -2.17 3.13
CA ALA A 118 -3.80 -1.21 3.94
C ALA A 118 -2.82 -0.48 3.03
N GLN A 119 -2.46 0.75 3.42
CA GLN A 119 -1.40 1.47 2.78
C GLN A 119 -0.22 1.60 3.74
N LEU A 120 0.88 0.97 3.37
CA LEU A 120 2.13 0.96 4.11
C LEU A 120 3.01 2.12 3.63
N TYR A 121 3.38 2.98 4.55
CA TYR A 121 4.27 4.12 4.34
C TYR A 121 5.63 3.80 4.92
N LEU A 122 6.66 3.88 4.09
CA LEU A 122 8.07 3.78 4.49
C LEU A 122 8.67 5.17 4.31
N VAL A 123 9.32 5.68 5.34
CA VAL A 123 10.02 6.96 5.33
C VAL A 123 11.48 6.74 5.73
N ASN A 124 12.34 7.72 5.44
CA ASN A 124 13.76 7.64 5.78
C ASN A 124 13.98 7.33 7.27
N LYS A 125 14.96 6.46 7.55
CA LYS A 125 15.23 5.88 8.88
C LYS A 125 15.60 6.90 9.95
N ASP A 126 16.20 8.00 9.53
CA ASP A 126 16.69 9.10 10.36
C ASP A 126 15.62 10.20 10.58
N ILE A 127 14.36 9.97 10.19
CA ILE A 127 13.26 10.87 10.53
C ILE A 127 13.11 11.02 12.04
N SER A 128 12.83 12.22 12.51
CA SER A 128 12.54 12.47 13.92
C SER A 128 11.19 11.89 14.35
N ASP A 129 11.11 11.38 15.57
CA ASP A 129 9.89 10.79 16.13
C ASP A 129 8.70 11.76 16.16
N SER A 130 8.99 13.04 16.41
CA SER A 130 7.97 14.10 16.43
C SER A 130 7.40 14.36 15.03
N GLU A 131 8.24 14.39 14.00
CA GLU A 131 7.80 14.53 12.60
C GLU A 131 7.03 13.29 12.14
N LEU A 132 7.51 12.08 12.47
CA LEU A 132 6.79 10.85 12.16
C LEU A 132 5.39 10.83 12.79
N THR A 133 5.27 11.31 14.03
CA THR A 133 3.97 11.44 14.71
C THR A 133 3.08 12.47 14.04
N ALA A 134 3.64 13.61 13.61
CA ALA A 134 2.91 14.65 12.89
C ALA A 134 2.38 14.13 11.53
N ILE A 135 3.19 13.37 10.79
CA ILE A 135 2.79 12.73 9.53
C ILE A 135 1.62 11.77 9.75
N LYS A 136 1.72 10.86 10.74
CA LYS A 136 0.64 9.92 11.07
C LYS A 136 -0.66 10.66 11.36
N LYS A 137 -0.61 11.73 12.16
CA LYS A 137 -1.79 12.55 12.47
C LYS A 137 -2.35 13.24 11.23
N TYR A 138 -1.50 13.78 10.36
CA TYR A 138 -1.94 14.47 9.15
C TYR A 138 -2.66 13.53 8.18
N LEU A 139 -2.14 12.31 7.98
CA LEU A 139 -2.72 11.33 7.05
C LEU A 139 -3.98 10.62 7.55
N LEU A 140 -4.29 10.73 8.84
CA LEU A 140 -5.48 10.12 9.46
C LEU A 140 -6.65 11.11 9.63
N ASN A 141 -6.42 12.41 9.45
CA ASN A 141 -7.46 13.45 9.52
C ASN A 141 -8.00 13.78 8.13
#